data_AF-A0A7J9HP48-F1
#
_entry.id   AF-A0A7J9HP48-F1
#
_cell.length_a   1.000
_cell.length_b   1.000
_cell.length_c   1.000
_cell.angle_alpha   90.00
_cell.angle_beta   90.00
_cell.angle_gamma   90.00
#
_symmetry.space_group_name_H-M   'P 1'
#
loop_
_entity.id
_entity.type
_entity.pdbx_description
1 polymer ?
#
loop_
_entity_poly.entity_id
_entity_poly.type
_entity_poly.pdbx_seq_one_letter_code
_entity_poly.pdbx_strand_id
1 'polypeptide(L)' 'MQHQRLKQQQQALMQQALIQQQSLYHPGILAPPQFKLPAFILRNCRYVGNIHTQVTEPLLQEVFASTGPVEGCKLVRKE' A
#
# COMPACT_ATOMS: atom_id res chain seq x y z
N MET A 1 42.77 -36.83 -9.97
CA MET A 1 41.31 -36.94 -9.71
C MET A 1 40.81 -35.96 -8.65
N GLN A 2 41.43 -35.83 -7.47
CA GLN A 2 40.95 -34.95 -6.38
C GLN A 2 40.92 -33.45 -6.77
N HIS A 3 41.94 -32.98 -7.49
CA HIS A 3 42.02 -31.59 -7.95
C HIS A 3 40.90 -31.21 -8.95
N GLN A 4 40.43 -32.20 -9.71
CA GLN A 4 39.36 -32.00 -10.71
C GLN A 4 37.99 -31.88 -10.05
N ARG A 5 37.75 -32.64 -8.96
CA ARG A 5 36.55 -32.51 -8.12
C ARG A 5 36.44 -31.14 -7.47
N LEU A 6 37.56 -30.57 -7.01
CA LEU A 6 37.56 -29.27 -6.34
C LEU A 6 37.19 -28.13 -7.30
N LYS A 7 37.73 -28.13 -8.53
CA LYS A 7 37.33 -27.16 -9.57
C LYS A 7 35.85 -27.30 -9.95
N GLN A 8 35.35 -28.53 -10.05
CA GLN A 8 33.95 -28.79 -10.37
C GLN A 8 33.01 -28.29 -9.27
N GLN A 9 33.39 -28.45 -8.00
CA GLN A 9 32.63 -27.94 -6.86
C GLN A 9 32.62 -26.41 -6.82
N GLN A 10 33.75 -25.77 -7.15
CA GLN A 10 33.84 -24.31 -7.21
C GLN A 10 33.00 -23.71 -8.35
N GLN A 11 32.95 -24.38 -9.52
CA GLN A 11 32.06 -23.99 -10.62
C GLN A 11 30.58 -24.17 -10.28
N ALA A 12 30.21 -25.24 -9.59
CA ALA A 12 28.83 -25.48 -9.18
C ALA A 12 28.31 -24.41 -8.20
N LEU A 13 29.14 -24.01 -7.23
CA LEU A 13 28.82 -22.93 -6.29
C LEU A 13 28.62 -21.59 -7.00
N MET A 14 29.48 -21.25 -7.96
CA MET A 14 29.37 -20.01 -8.73
C MET A 14 28.10 -19.99 -9.59
N GLN A 15 27.73 -21.13 -10.18
CA GLN A 15 26.50 -21.27 -10.96
C GLN A 15 25.25 -21.12 -10.08
N GLN A 16 25.29 -21.66 -8.86
CA GLN A 16 24.19 -21.55 -7.90
C GLN A 16 23.99 -20.12 -7.39
N ALA A 17 25.09 -19.36 -7.21
CA ALA A 17 25.03 -17.96 -6.81
C ALA A 17 24.37 -17.06 -7.88
N LEU A 18 24.67 -17.30 -9.17
CA LEU A 18 24.06 -16.55 -10.28
C LEU A 18 22.54 -16.78 -10.39
N ILE A 19 22.07 -18.01 -10.15
CA ILE A 19 20.64 -18.33 -10.18
C ILE A 19 19.92 -17.64 -9.01
N GLN A 20 20.53 -17.60 -7.82
CA GLN A 20 19.95 -16.90 -6.68
C GLN A 20 19.84 -15.39 -6.94
N GLN A 21 20.83 -14.81 -7.62
CA GLN A 21 20.82 -13.38 -7.97
C GLN A 21 19.73 -13.05 -9.01
N GLN A 22 19.46 -13.94 -9.97
CA GLN A 22 18.38 -13.73 -10.95
C GLN A 22 16.97 -13.84 -10.33
N SER A 23 16.77 -14.71 -9.34
CA SER A 23 15.49 -14.77 -8.60
C SER A 23 15.17 -13.48 -7.84
N LEU A 24 16.16 -12.63 -7.55
CA LEU A 24 15.94 -11.32 -6.92
C LEU A 24 15.45 -10.26 -7.92
N TYR A 25 15.56 -10.52 -9.23
CA TYR A 25 15.18 -9.60 -10.30
C TYR A 25 14.18 -10.25 -11.25
N HIS A 26 12.97 -10.52 -10.75
CA HIS A 26 11.84 -10.84 -11.63
C HIS A 26 11.40 -9.55 -12.35
N PRO A 27 11.49 -9.46 -13.69
CA PRO A 27 11.12 -8.27 -14.46
C PRO A 27 9.59 -8.19 -14.67
N GLY A 28 8.83 -8.34 -13.59
CA GLY A 28 7.37 -8.41 -13.64
C GLY A 28 6.64 -7.76 -12.47
N ILE A 29 7.34 -7.32 -11.41
CA ILE A 29 6.69 -6.71 -10.25
C ILE A 29 7.33 -5.34 -9.95
N LEU A 30 7.14 -4.41 -10.87
CA LEU A 30 7.23 -2.97 -10.63
C LEU A 30 5.85 -2.36 -10.34
N ALA A 31 4.88 -3.19 -9.93
CA ALA A 31 3.69 -2.63 -9.30
C ALA A 31 4.08 -2.29 -7.85
N PRO A 32 4.10 -1.00 -7.46
CA PRO A 32 4.17 -0.66 -6.04
C PRO A 32 3.05 -1.42 -5.31
N PRO A 33 3.21 -1.74 -4.01
CA PRO A 33 2.12 -2.31 -3.24
C PRO A 33 0.92 -1.35 -3.38
N GLN A 34 -0.01 -1.73 -4.26
CA GLN A 34 -1.25 -1.00 -4.41
C GLN A 34 -2.02 -1.38 -3.16
N PHE A 35 -1.81 -0.62 -2.09
CA PHE A 35 -2.77 -0.53 -1.02
C PHE A 35 -4.03 0.05 -1.67
N LYS A 36 -4.78 -0.84 -2.35
CA LYS A 36 -6.07 -0.55 -2.92
C LYS A 36 -6.97 -0.37 -1.71
N LEU A 37 -6.97 0.84 -1.14
CA LEU A 37 -8.20 1.37 -0.59
C LEU A 37 -9.26 1.08 -1.67
N PRO A 38 -10.33 0.35 -1.35
CA PRO A 38 -11.26 -0.07 -2.38
C PRO A 38 -11.68 1.21 -3.09
N ALA A 39 -11.42 1.29 -4.40
CA ALA A 39 -11.69 2.51 -5.18
C ALA A 39 -13.15 2.97 -5.06
N PHE A 40 -14.03 2.06 -4.64
CA PHE A 40 -15.41 2.28 -4.27
C PHE A 40 -15.59 3.17 -3.01
N ILE A 41 -14.76 3.02 -1.98
CA ILE A 41 -14.87 3.80 -0.73
C ILE A 41 -14.57 5.28 -0.99
N LEU A 42 -13.57 5.59 -1.82
CA LEU A 42 -13.21 6.97 -2.12
C LEU A 42 -14.23 7.69 -3.02
N ARG A 43 -15.09 6.97 -3.75
CA ARG A 43 -16.03 7.62 -4.69
C ARG A 43 -17.15 8.38 -3.98
N ASN A 44 -17.51 7.96 -2.76
CA ASN A 44 -18.59 8.54 -1.97
C ASN A 44 -18.10 9.27 -0.70
N CYS A 45 -16.82 9.14 -0.33
CA CYS A 45 -16.25 9.90 0.78
C CYS A 45 -15.84 11.31 0.35
N ARG A 46 -16.35 12.33 1.06
CA ARG A 46 -15.94 13.73 0.90
C ARG A 46 -15.10 14.14 2.11
N TYR A 47 -13.90 14.65 1.88
CA TYR A 47 -13.08 15.25 2.93
C TYR A 47 -13.29 16.76 2.95
N VAL A 48 -13.67 17.30 4.11
CA VAL A 48 -13.88 18.73 4.31
C VAL A 48 -12.86 19.23 5.32
N GLY A 49 -12.04 20.19 4.91
CA GLY A 49 -11.03 20.82 5.75
C GLY A 49 -11.51 22.14 6.36
N ASN A 50 -10.63 22.81 7.11
CA ASN A 50 -10.88 24.12 7.69
C ASN A 50 -12.11 24.19 8.61
N ILE A 51 -12.33 23.13 9.38
CA ILE A 51 -13.44 23.03 10.33
C ILE A 51 -13.04 23.71 11.64
N HIS A 52 -13.87 24.65 12.11
CA HIS A 52 -13.65 25.35 13.37
C HIS A 52 -13.69 24.39 14.58
N THR A 53 -12.89 24.65 15.62
CA THR A 53 -12.70 23.74 16.77
C THR A 53 -13.97 23.52 17.61
N GLN A 54 -14.98 24.36 17.48
CA GLN A 54 -16.26 24.18 18.16
C GLN A 54 -17.26 23.34 17.36
N VAL A 55 -16.97 23.06 16.09
CA VAL A 55 -17.84 22.22 15.27
C VAL A 55 -17.73 20.77 15.72
N THR A 56 -18.87 20.11 15.80
CA THR A 56 -19.01 18.73 16.25
C THR A 56 -19.48 17.83 15.10
N GLU A 57 -19.24 16.53 15.26
CA GLU A 57 -19.68 15.51 14.29
C GLU A 57 -21.20 15.52 14.06
N PRO A 58 -22.07 15.65 15.10
CA PRO A 58 -23.52 15.75 14.90
C PRO A 58 -23.94 16.99 14.10
N LEU A 59 -23.34 18.15 14.37
CA LEU A 59 -23.64 19.38 13.62
C LEU A 59 -23.31 19.23 12.14
N LEU A 60 -22.16 18.62 11.82
CA LEU A 60 -21.80 18.34 10.43
C LEU A 60 -22.76 17.36 9.77
N GLN A 61 -23.20 16.32 10.49
CA GLN A 61 -24.14 15.35 9.97
C GLN A 61 -25.51 15.99 9.66
N GLU A 62 -26.04 16.85 10.53
CA GLU A 62 -27.29 17.59 10.27
C GLU A 62 -27.16 18.49 9.04
N VAL A 63 -26.06 19.25 8.94
CA VAL A 63 -25.81 20.14 7.80
C VAL A 63 -25.70 19.34 6.51
N PHE A 64 -24.91 18.27 6.47
CA PHE A 64 -24.74 17.49 5.24
C PHE A 64 -25.97 16.66 4.87
N ALA A 65 -26.76 16.22 5.85
CA ALA A 65 -28.04 15.55 5.61
C ALA A 65 -29.03 16.46 4.86
N SER A 66 -28.92 17.79 5.02
CA SER A 66 -29.76 18.74 4.26
C SER A 66 -29.45 18.74 2.75
N THR A 67 -28.25 18.33 2.35
CA THR A 67 -27.83 18.22 0.94
C THR A 67 -28.01 16.83 0.34
N GLY A 68 -28.29 15.80 1.16
CA GLY A 68 -28.53 14.44 0.71
C GLY A 68 -28.20 13.38 1.76
N PRO A 69 -28.40 12.08 1.46
CA PRO A 69 -28.10 10.99 2.39
C PRO A 69 -26.64 10.97 2.84
N VAL A 70 -26.42 10.86 4.15
CA VAL A 70 -25.10 10.72 4.76
C VAL A 70 -25.03 9.37 5.47
N GLU A 71 -24.24 8.44 4.92
CA GLU A 71 -24.06 7.10 5.54
C GLU A 71 -23.21 7.14 6.82
N GLY A 72 -22.31 8.12 6.92
CA GLY A 72 -21.48 8.34 8.10
C GLY A 72 -20.70 9.64 8.02
N CYS A 73 -20.42 10.24 9.18
CA CYS A 73 -19.61 11.44 9.31
C CYS A 73 -18.56 11.20 10.40
N LYS A 74 -17.31 11.61 10.15
CA LYS A 74 -16.23 11.51 11.14
C LYS A 74 -15.43 12.80 11.16
N LEU A 75 -15.34 13.42 12.33
CA LEU A 75 -14.49 14.59 12.56
C LEU A 75 -13.16 14.12 13.12
N VAL A 76 -12.09 14.31 12.35
CA VAL A 76 -10.72 13.99 12.75
C VAL A 76 -10.00 15.29 13.11
N ARG A 77 -9.38 15.34 14.29
CA ARG A 77 -8.59 16.48 14.75
C ARG A 77 -7.12 16.06 14.84
N LYS A 78 -6.24 16.99 14.47
CA LYS A 78 -4.82 16.85 14.77
C LYS A 78 -4.63 17.32 16.22
N GLU A 79 -4.20 16.42 17.09
CA GLU A 79 -3.74 16.75 18.45
C GLU A 79 -2.49 17.62 18.40
#